data_AF-A0A838QWT3-F1
#
_entry.id   AF-A0A838QWT3-F1
#
_cell.length_a   1.000
_cell.length_b   1.000
_cell.length_c   1.000
_cell.angle_alpha   90.00
_cell.angle_beta   90.00
_cell.angle_gamma   90.00
#
_symmetry.space_group_name_H-M   'P 1'
#
loop_
_entity.id
_entity.type
_entity.pdbx_description
1 polymer ?
#
loop_
_entity_poly.entity_id
_entity_poly.type
_entity_poly.pdbx_seq_one_letter_code
_entity_poly.pdbx_strand_id
1 'polypeptide(L)'
;MPEPPNADEQRLEEIVAYLDGELSPEESARVERRLASDESYRQQLQGVERAWKALDELPLAAVDDQFSRTTMQLAVQAAVVEVQEKTAALPTHRRRSRLATWLTAAAAAALGVLIVRLAWQNPERMLLTDLPVIDNVDVYSQVDRPNFLRMLQTELGPQLDELGGRPGVAPEGVDRMHAVTQVDLRDEWLRELSPAERTDLRAKYNRFRELPPEERKRLRELHEQIAAAPDADELRRAMFVYHEWLRDLPPARQFELRNMPVEDRVRTVGEWASDMRDDALFTLSEEELKRFVRKMREPLSELMRTAAKDLLKSPDPRRANRFPAPTGPGLQGVLARQFAAGVARPGKFQSALLDAIPERTRDAFEQLPPREKVERVMTWVRQAESLQGDVTQEQLERFFADELDPETRAELLSLPPGEMQQTLRRLYRRQPGRGFAGPGRWGRREPRDGRRGPEGRGLDGRGPDGRGPRDWEGRPHSEQRPPREGPGRRSPFGPPLGPPDADADPPREFGSRRGPPPGEEPPPRD
;
A
#
# COMPACT_ATOMS: atom_id res chain seq x y z
N MET A 1 5.65 35.21 -48.01
CA MET A 1 4.55 34.48 -47.35
C MET A 1 4.97 33.02 -47.31
N PRO A 2 5.27 32.42 -46.15
CA PRO A 2 5.45 30.97 -46.08
C PRO A 2 4.12 30.28 -46.36
N GLU A 3 4.12 29.22 -47.15
CA GLU A 3 2.94 28.38 -47.39
C GLU A 3 2.42 27.81 -46.05
N PRO A 4 1.09 27.72 -45.87
CA PRO A 4 0.55 27.09 -44.67
C PRO A 4 1.04 25.63 -44.60
N PRO A 5 1.44 25.13 -43.42
CA PRO A 5 1.88 23.74 -43.30
C PRO A 5 0.77 22.82 -43.77
N ASN A 6 1.15 21.79 -44.54
CA ASN A 6 0.20 20.83 -45.07
C ASN A 6 -0.55 20.17 -43.91
N ALA A 7 -1.88 20.20 -43.92
CA ALA A 7 -2.71 19.71 -42.82
C ALA A 7 -2.46 18.22 -42.50
N ASP A 8 -1.93 17.46 -43.47
CA ASP A 8 -1.54 16.07 -43.29
C ASP A 8 -0.17 15.92 -42.59
N GLU A 9 0.77 16.85 -42.80
CA GLU A 9 2.07 16.85 -42.12
C GLU A 9 1.91 17.17 -40.62
N GLN A 10 1.08 18.16 -40.30
CA GLN A 10 0.76 18.49 -38.90
C GLN A 10 0.09 17.31 -38.16
N ARG A 11 -0.78 16.56 -38.86
CA ARG A 11 -1.41 15.36 -38.28
C ARG A 11 -0.40 14.26 -38.02
N LEU A 12 0.53 14.03 -38.94
CA LEU A 12 1.60 13.06 -38.78
C LEU A 12 2.55 13.44 -37.64
N GLU A 13 2.90 14.71 -37.52
CA GLU A 13 3.73 15.23 -36.43
C GLU A 13 3.06 15.02 -35.06
N GLU A 14 1.78 15.31 -34.93
CA GLU A 14 1.00 15.03 -33.71
C GLU A 14 0.94 13.52 -33.38
N ILE A 15 0.76 12.67 -34.39
CA ILE A 15 0.71 11.21 -34.24
C ILE A 15 2.08 10.65 -33.80
N VAL A 16 3.17 11.13 -34.40
CA VAL A 16 4.54 10.72 -34.05
C VAL A 16 4.90 11.19 -32.64
N ALA A 17 4.61 12.45 -32.31
CA ALA A 17 4.85 12.97 -30.96
C ALA A 17 4.03 12.23 -29.89
N TYR A 18 2.81 11.78 -30.23
CA TYR A 18 2.00 10.93 -29.36
C TYR A 18 2.63 9.54 -29.14
N LEU A 19 3.16 8.93 -30.20
CA LEU A 19 3.83 7.62 -30.12
C LEU A 19 5.17 7.67 -29.36
N ASP A 20 5.93 8.77 -29.51
CA ASP A 20 7.21 8.98 -28.83
C ASP A 20 7.05 9.49 -27.38
N GLY A 21 5.83 9.88 -26.98
CA GLY A 21 5.51 10.33 -25.62
C GLY A 21 5.91 11.78 -25.30
N GLU A 22 6.20 12.58 -26.33
CA GLU A 22 6.65 13.98 -26.21
C GLU A 22 5.48 14.98 -26.03
N LEU A 23 4.22 14.51 -26.04
CA LEU A 23 3.04 15.35 -25.85
C LEU A 23 2.70 15.60 -24.38
N SER A 24 2.27 16.83 -24.08
CA SER A 24 1.73 17.17 -22.75
C SER A 24 0.40 16.45 -22.46
N PRO A 25 -0.01 16.32 -21.18
CA PRO A 25 -1.26 15.63 -20.82
C PRO A 25 -2.52 16.20 -21.50
N GLU A 26 -2.53 17.52 -21.74
CA GLU A 26 -3.64 18.19 -22.43
C GLU A 26 -3.66 17.91 -23.95
N GLU A 27 -2.48 17.74 -24.55
CA GLU A 27 -2.32 17.40 -25.97
C GLU A 27 -2.66 15.94 -26.23
N SER A 28 -2.20 15.02 -25.37
CA SER A 28 -2.55 13.61 -25.43
C SER A 28 -4.07 13.41 -25.32
N ALA A 29 -4.75 14.11 -24.41
CA ALA A 29 -6.21 14.08 -24.29
C ALA A 29 -6.94 14.66 -25.53
N ARG A 30 -6.31 15.55 -26.31
CA ARG A 30 -6.85 16.02 -27.59
C ARG A 30 -6.69 14.96 -28.69
N VAL A 31 -5.52 14.33 -28.77
CA VAL A 31 -5.22 13.24 -29.71
C VAL A 31 -6.13 12.04 -29.46
N GLU A 32 -6.34 11.63 -28.22
CA GLU A 32 -7.24 10.51 -27.86
C GLU A 32 -8.70 10.78 -28.23
N ARG A 33 -9.19 12.01 -28.02
CA ARG A 33 -10.53 12.42 -28.47
C ARG A 33 -10.67 12.37 -29.99
N ARG A 34 -9.61 12.73 -30.72
CA ARG A 34 -9.57 12.63 -32.19
C ARG A 34 -9.51 11.19 -32.65
N LEU A 35 -8.73 10.33 -31.99
CA LEU A 35 -8.72 8.88 -32.25
C LEU A 35 -10.09 8.22 -31.99
N ALA A 36 -10.86 8.73 -31.03
CA ALA A 36 -12.21 8.22 -30.76
C ALA A 36 -13.25 8.63 -31.82
N SER A 37 -13.04 9.76 -32.51
CA SER A 37 -14.05 10.40 -33.38
C SER A 37 -13.71 10.35 -34.88
N ASP A 38 -12.44 10.25 -35.25
CA ASP A 38 -11.96 10.32 -36.63
C ASP A 38 -11.37 8.97 -37.08
N GLU A 39 -12.08 8.32 -37.99
CA GLU A 39 -11.66 7.06 -38.59
C GLU A 39 -10.39 7.19 -39.44
N SER A 40 -10.23 8.30 -40.17
CA SER A 40 -9.05 8.52 -41.02
C SER A 40 -7.78 8.71 -40.19
N TYR A 41 -7.91 9.36 -39.04
CA TYR A 41 -6.83 9.57 -38.08
C TYR A 41 -6.38 8.26 -37.42
N ARG A 42 -7.32 7.35 -37.11
CA ARG A 42 -6.99 5.98 -36.64
C ARG A 42 -6.24 5.16 -37.69
N GLN A 43 -6.65 5.26 -38.96
CA GLN A 43 -5.99 4.54 -40.05
C GLN A 43 -4.56 5.04 -40.27
N GLN A 44 -4.30 6.34 -40.08
CA GLN A 44 -2.96 6.92 -40.14
C GLN A 44 -2.08 6.42 -38.98
N LEU A 45 -2.59 6.44 -37.73
CA LEU A 45 -1.87 5.89 -36.56
C LEU A 45 -1.50 4.40 -36.78
N GLN A 46 -2.46 3.58 -37.21
CA GLN A 46 -2.21 2.16 -37.51
C GLN A 46 -1.22 1.96 -38.66
N GLY A 47 -1.19 2.89 -39.63
CA GLY A 47 -0.22 2.87 -40.72
C GLY A 47 1.21 3.11 -40.22
N VAL A 48 1.38 4.09 -39.34
CA VAL A 48 2.66 4.42 -38.70
C VAL A 48 3.12 3.27 -37.79
N GLU A 49 2.26 2.73 -36.94
CA GLU A 49 2.57 1.56 -36.11
C GLU A 49 2.97 0.32 -36.95
N ARG A 50 2.27 0.08 -38.05
CA ARG A 50 2.62 -1.01 -38.99
C ARG A 50 3.98 -0.79 -39.64
N ALA A 51 4.31 0.45 -40.00
CA ALA A 51 5.62 0.77 -40.58
C ALA A 51 6.76 0.57 -39.57
N TRP A 52 6.56 1.00 -38.31
CA TRP A 52 7.53 0.77 -37.24
C TRP A 52 7.71 -0.72 -36.93
N LYS A 53 6.62 -1.47 -36.82
CA LYS A 53 6.68 -2.91 -36.61
C LYS A 53 7.36 -3.64 -37.78
N ALA A 54 7.11 -3.20 -39.02
CA ALA A 54 7.79 -3.75 -40.19
C ALA A 54 9.29 -3.43 -40.20
N LEU A 55 9.71 -2.26 -39.68
CA LEU A 55 11.12 -1.90 -39.50
C LEU A 55 11.79 -2.78 -38.43
N ASP A 56 11.10 -3.08 -37.34
CA ASP A 56 11.61 -3.98 -36.28
C ASP A 56 11.73 -5.44 -36.73
N GLU A 57 10.87 -5.88 -37.66
CA GLU A 57 10.90 -7.22 -38.25
C GLU A 57 11.95 -7.35 -39.37
N LEU A 58 12.62 -6.26 -39.77
CA LEU A 58 13.70 -6.35 -40.76
C LEU A 58 14.88 -7.15 -40.17
N PRO A 59 15.35 -8.20 -40.87
CA PRO A 59 16.55 -8.90 -40.45
C PRO A 59 17.72 -7.93 -40.47
N LEU A 60 18.37 -7.74 -39.32
CA LEU A 60 19.67 -7.10 -39.25
C LEU A 60 20.65 -7.95 -40.06
N ALA A 61 20.87 -7.57 -41.31
CA ALA A 61 21.81 -8.24 -42.19
C ALA A 61 23.21 -8.11 -41.57
N ALA A 62 23.69 -9.19 -40.96
CA ALA A 62 25.10 -9.34 -40.66
C ALA A 62 25.83 -9.36 -42.01
N VAL A 63 26.51 -8.26 -42.31
CA VAL A 63 27.29 -8.10 -43.55
C VAL A 63 28.37 -9.17 -43.55
N ASP A 64 28.33 -10.08 -44.50
CA ASP A 64 29.37 -11.09 -44.69
C ASP A 64 30.71 -10.41 -45.06
N ASP A 65 31.81 -10.97 -44.56
CA ASP A 65 33.18 -10.49 -44.77
C ASP A 65 33.52 -10.35 -46.26
N GLN A 66 32.81 -11.08 -47.14
CA GLN A 66 32.96 -10.97 -48.59
C GLN A 66 32.48 -9.64 -49.17
N PHE A 67 31.44 -9.00 -48.58
CA PHE A 67 30.94 -7.69 -49.00
C PHE A 67 31.89 -6.55 -48.59
N SER A 68 32.47 -6.67 -47.39
CA SER A 68 33.55 -5.81 -46.92
C SER A 68 34.78 -5.91 -47.83
N ARG A 69 35.13 -7.13 -48.29
CA ARG A 69 36.22 -7.34 -49.25
C ARG A 69 35.93 -6.79 -50.64
N THR A 70 34.71 -6.94 -51.16
CA THR A 70 34.35 -6.43 -52.49
C THR A 70 34.21 -4.91 -52.50
N THR A 71 33.67 -4.31 -51.44
CA THR A 71 33.64 -2.84 -51.29
C THR A 71 35.04 -2.27 -51.10
N MET A 72 35.89 -2.95 -50.32
CA MET A 72 37.30 -2.58 -50.20
C MET A 72 38.05 -2.80 -51.52
N GLN A 73 37.76 -3.85 -52.29
CA GLN A 73 38.35 -4.05 -53.62
C GLN A 73 37.88 -3.00 -54.63
N LEU A 74 36.60 -2.60 -54.61
CA LEU A 74 36.06 -1.57 -55.50
C LEU A 74 36.61 -0.19 -55.12
N ALA A 75 36.73 0.11 -53.83
CA ALA A 75 37.36 1.33 -53.31
C ALA A 75 38.87 1.36 -53.58
N VAL A 76 39.55 0.21 -53.50
CA VAL A 76 40.97 0.06 -53.84
C VAL A 76 41.17 0.15 -55.35
N GLN A 77 40.31 -0.42 -56.18
CA GLN A 77 40.38 -0.27 -57.64
C GLN A 77 40.07 1.16 -58.08
N ALA A 78 39.06 1.82 -57.50
CA ALA A 78 38.76 3.22 -57.76
C ALA A 78 39.90 4.14 -57.30
N ALA A 79 40.51 3.86 -56.14
CA ALA A 79 41.68 4.58 -55.67
C ALA A 79 42.92 4.33 -56.55
N VAL A 80 43.09 3.13 -57.11
CA VAL A 80 44.20 2.82 -58.05
C VAL A 80 44.01 3.53 -59.40
N VAL A 81 42.78 3.62 -59.91
CA VAL A 81 42.45 4.39 -61.13
C VAL A 81 42.65 5.90 -60.90
N GLU A 82 42.20 6.42 -59.76
CA GLU A 82 42.36 7.84 -59.41
C GLU A 82 43.83 8.23 -59.14
N VAL A 83 44.63 7.29 -58.63
CA VAL A 83 46.07 7.46 -58.41
C VAL A 83 46.86 7.36 -59.73
N GLN A 84 46.44 6.54 -60.70
CA GLN A 84 47.05 6.50 -62.04
C GLN A 84 46.72 7.74 -62.87
N GLU A 85 45.50 8.27 -62.78
CA GLU A 85 45.13 9.53 -63.46
C GLU A 85 45.86 10.75 -62.86
N LYS A 86 46.12 10.75 -61.55
CA LYS A 86 46.82 11.84 -60.85
C LYS A 86 48.36 11.74 -60.86
N THR A 87 48.95 10.67 -61.39
CA THR A 87 50.43 10.50 -61.45
C THR A 87 51.06 10.86 -62.79
N ALA A 88 50.28 11.13 -63.84
CA ALA A 88 50.81 11.49 -65.16
C ALA A 88 51.30 12.95 -65.29
N ALA A 89 51.01 13.84 -64.33
CA ALA A 89 51.50 15.21 -64.40
C ALA A 89 51.66 15.81 -62.99
N LEU A 90 52.90 16.17 -62.63
CA LEU A 90 53.31 17.49 -62.10
C LEU A 90 54.44 17.46 -61.04
N PRO A 91 55.22 18.56 -60.96
CA PRO A 91 56.57 18.60 -60.40
C PRO A 91 56.63 18.88 -58.89
N THR A 92 57.85 18.82 -58.37
CA THR A 92 58.29 18.41 -57.03
C THR A 92 58.03 19.34 -55.84
N HIS A 93 57.21 20.40 -55.93
CA HIS A 93 57.11 21.38 -54.83
C HIS A 93 55.90 21.25 -53.88
N ARG A 94 54.96 20.32 -54.11
CA ARG A 94 53.71 20.17 -53.32
C ARG A 94 53.70 19.06 -52.25
N ARG A 95 54.79 18.33 -52.03
CA ARG A 95 54.79 17.17 -51.10
C ARG A 95 54.80 17.53 -49.61
N ARG A 96 55.32 18.70 -49.22
CA ARG A 96 55.40 19.10 -47.79
C ARG A 96 54.06 19.57 -47.21
N SER A 97 53.20 20.23 -47.98
CA SER A 97 51.89 20.68 -47.46
C SER A 97 50.90 19.54 -47.26
N ARG A 98 50.96 18.48 -48.09
CA ARG A 98 50.11 17.30 -47.96
C ARG A 98 50.45 16.46 -46.72
N LEU A 99 51.73 16.32 -46.39
CA LEU A 99 52.16 15.65 -45.14
C LEU A 99 51.66 16.39 -43.90
N ALA A 100 51.68 17.73 -43.91
CA ALA A 100 51.15 18.53 -42.82
C ALA A 100 49.63 18.36 -42.64
N THR A 101 48.86 18.23 -43.73
CA THR A 101 47.41 17.99 -43.68
C THR A 101 47.07 16.60 -43.15
N TRP A 102 47.82 15.57 -43.57
CA TRP A 102 47.64 14.22 -43.03
C TRP A 102 48.00 14.11 -41.54
N LEU A 103 49.06 14.80 -41.11
CA LEU A 103 49.44 14.83 -39.69
C LEU A 103 48.41 15.57 -38.81
N THR A 104 47.82 16.65 -39.31
CA THR A 104 46.75 17.36 -38.58
C THR A 104 45.45 16.55 -38.53
N ALA A 105 45.07 15.88 -39.61
CA ALA A 105 43.93 14.98 -39.61
C ALA A 105 44.13 13.78 -38.65
N ALA A 106 45.32 13.19 -38.63
CA ALA A 106 45.67 12.11 -37.70
C ALA A 106 45.70 12.58 -36.24
N ALA A 107 46.22 13.78 -35.97
CA ALA A 107 46.20 14.37 -34.62
C ALA A 107 44.76 14.67 -34.16
N ALA A 108 43.90 15.19 -35.05
CA ALA A 108 42.50 15.43 -34.75
C ALA A 108 41.73 14.12 -34.50
N ALA A 109 42.01 13.07 -35.28
CA ALA A 109 41.42 11.75 -35.06
C ALA A 109 41.90 11.12 -33.74
N ALA A 110 43.19 11.22 -33.42
CA ALA A 110 43.74 10.74 -32.15
C ALA A 110 43.17 11.52 -30.96
N LEU A 111 43.01 12.84 -31.09
CA LEU A 111 42.38 13.68 -30.07
C LEU A 111 40.89 13.36 -29.91
N GLY A 112 40.18 13.12 -31.02
CA GLY A 112 38.78 12.67 -30.99
C GLY A 112 38.61 11.32 -30.29
N VAL A 113 39.47 10.34 -30.61
CA VAL A 113 39.50 9.05 -29.92
C VAL A 113 39.82 9.21 -28.44
N LEU A 114 40.78 10.08 -28.09
CA LEU A 114 41.13 10.37 -26.69
C LEU A 114 39.96 11.01 -25.93
N ILE A 115 39.27 11.97 -26.53
CA ILE A 115 38.08 12.62 -25.96
C ILE A 115 36.96 11.61 -25.74
N VAL A 116 36.67 10.76 -26.74
CA VAL A 116 35.66 9.69 -26.61
C VAL A 116 36.05 8.70 -25.51
N ARG A 117 37.33 8.30 -25.42
CA ARG A 117 37.81 7.38 -24.38
C ARG A 117 37.70 7.99 -22.98
N LEU A 118 38.05 9.26 -22.82
CA LEU A 118 37.92 9.99 -21.54
C LEU A 118 36.43 10.18 -21.18
N ALA A 119 35.59 10.49 -22.16
CA ALA A 119 34.15 10.65 -21.97
C ALA A 119 33.45 9.34 -21.59
N TRP A 120 33.91 8.18 -22.09
CA TRP A 120 33.34 6.87 -21.73
C TRP A 120 33.83 6.34 -20.37
N GLN A 121 35.05 6.69 -19.95
CA GLN A 121 35.60 6.29 -18.65
C GLN A 121 35.05 7.08 -17.46
N ASN A 122 34.50 8.27 -17.68
CA ASN A 122 33.94 9.12 -16.62
C ASN A 122 32.56 8.68 -16.08
N PRO A 123 31.56 8.27 -16.89
CA PRO A 123 30.25 7.87 -16.38
C PRO A 123 30.33 6.62 -15.50
N GLU A 124 31.15 5.62 -15.86
CA GLU A 124 31.31 4.41 -15.05
C GLU A 124 31.90 4.69 -13.67
N ARG A 125 32.85 5.63 -13.56
CA ARG A 125 33.41 6.02 -12.25
C ARG A 125 32.39 6.74 -11.38
N MET A 126 31.61 7.66 -11.95
CA MET A 126 30.54 8.35 -11.21
C MET A 126 29.46 7.36 -10.74
N LEU A 127 29.12 6.36 -11.56
CA LEU A 127 28.17 5.30 -11.19
C LEU A 127 28.68 4.43 -10.03
N LEU A 128 29.96 4.06 -10.07
CA LEU A 128 30.58 3.29 -8.97
C LEU A 128 30.65 4.12 -7.69
N THR A 129 30.97 5.41 -7.76
CA THR A 129 30.96 6.31 -6.59
C THR A 129 29.57 6.41 -5.98
N ASP A 130 28.53 6.54 -6.81
CA ASP A 130 27.13 6.65 -6.35
C ASP A 130 26.51 5.30 -5.98
N LEU A 131 27.19 4.18 -6.21
CA LEU A 131 26.63 2.83 -6.04
C LEU A 131 26.04 2.57 -4.63
N PRO A 132 26.66 3.00 -3.51
CA PRO A 132 26.06 2.83 -2.18
C PRO A 132 24.72 3.56 -2.03
N VAL A 133 24.60 4.72 -2.67
CA VAL A 133 23.37 5.53 -2.67
C VAL A 133 22.33 4.91 -3.60
N ILE A 134 22.75 4.43 -4.77
CA ILE A 134 21.88 3.78 -5.76
C ILE A 134 21.28 2.49 -5.19
N ASP A 135 22.10 1.60 -4.63
CA ASP A 135 21.62 0.32 -4.09
C ASP A 135 20.67 0.51 -2.90
N ASN A 136 20.77 1.64 -2.20
CA ASN A 136 19.96 1.97 -1.03
C ASN A 136 19.03 3.18 -1.28
N VAL A 137 18.69 3.47 -2.54
CA VAL A 137 17.89 4.66 -2.90
C VAL A 137 16.55 4.70 -2.17
N ASP A 138 15.88 3.55 -2.07
CA ASP A 138 14.57 3.45 -1.43
C ASP A 138 14.67 3.67 0.08
N VAL A 139 15.79 3.27 0.70
CA VAL A 139 16.07 3.44 2.13
C VAL A 139 16.39 4.91 2.43
N TYR A 140 17.30 5.53 1.68
CA TYR A 140 17.67 6.93 1.84
C TYR A 140 16.50 7.88 1.57
N SER A 141 15.59 7.54 0.65
CA SER A 141 14.40 8.36 0.36
C SER A 141 13.44 8.48 1.54
N GLN A 142 13.51 7.60 2.55
CA GLN A 142 12.64 7.65 3.73
C GLN A 142 13.15 8.60 4.82
N VAL A 143 14.41 9.01 4.76
CA VAL A 143 15.07 9.77 5.82
C VAL A 143 15.48 11.14 5.28
N ASP A 144 15.16 12.20 6.02
CA ASP A 144 15.50 13.56 5.60
C ASP A 144 16.84 14.03 6.11
N ARG A 145 17.14 13.75 7.40
CA ARG A 145 18.36 14.20 8.06
C ARG A 145 18.85 13.13 9.03
N PRO A 146 20.18 13.02 9.27
CA PRO A 146 20.73 12.09 10.26
C PRO A 146 20.18 12.32 11.68
N ASN A 147 19.79 13.55 12.00
CA ASN A 147 19.22 13.89 13.31
C ASN A 147 17.95 13.11 13.62
N PHE A 148 17.11 12.81 12.62
CA PHE A 148 15.92 11.98 12.81
C PHE A 148 16.30 10.59 13.31
N LEU A 149 17.34 9.97 12.75
CA LEU A 149 17.80 8.63 13.16
C LEU A 149 18.35 8.65 14.59
N ARG A 150 19.05 9.72 14.99
CA ARG A 150 19.52 9.89 16.38
C ARG A 150 18.38 10.04 17.37
N MET A 151 17.38 10.85 17.03
CA MET A 151 16.18 11.01 17.85
C MET A 151 15.43 9.69 17.96
N LEU A 152 15.29 8.96 16.83
CA LEU A 152 14.65 7.65 16.81
C LEU A 152 15.36 6.66 17.74
N GLN A 153 16.69 6.58 17.69
CA GLN A 153 17.49 5.76 18.61
C GLN A 153 17.37 6.21 20.06
N THR A 154 17.32 7.51 20.32
CA THR A 154 17.23 8.05 21.68
C THR A 154 15.88 7.73 22.33
N GLU A 155 14.79 7.88 21.57
CA GLU A 155 13.43 7.68 22.07
C GLU A 155 13.07 6.19 22.20
N LEU A 156 13.46 5.35 21.24
CA LEU A 156 13.12 3.92 21.25
C LEU A 156 14.17 3.05 21.96
N GLY A 157 15.43 3.46 21.95
CA GLY A 157 16.53 2.72 22.55
C GLY A 157 16.55 1.25 22.12
N PRO A 158 16.54 0.27 23.05
CA PRO A 158 16.50 -1.15 22.72
C PRO A 158 15.27 -1.59 21.93
N GLN A 159 14.15 -0.86 22.04
CA GLN A 159 12.92 -1.20 21.30
C GLN A 159 13.05 -0.94 19.79
N LEU A 160 14.11 -0.24 19.37
CA LEU A 160 14.43 -0.07 17.96
C LEU A 160 14.72 -1.43 17.31
N ASP A 161 15.44 -2.33 17.97
CA ASP A 161 15.70 -3.65 17.38
C ASP A 161 14.42 -4.50 17.26
N GLU A 162 13.42 -4.22 18.10
CA GLU A 162 12.10 -4.87 18.06
C GLU A 162 11.14 -4.25 17.02
N LEU A 163 11.43 -3.05 16.51
CA LEU A 163 10.69 -2.44 15.39
C LEU A 163 10.94 -3.20 14.08
N GLY A 164 12.17 -3.71 13.90
CA GLY A 164 12.59 -4.39 12.68
C GLY A 164 11.82 -5.68 12.50
N GLY A 165 10.93 -5.74 11.52
CA GLY A 165 9.99 -6.86 11.33
C GLY A 165 10.64 -8.24 11.38
N ARG A 166 11.23 -8.70 10.28
CA ARG A 166 11.90 -10.01 10.26
C ARG A 166 13.31 -9.89 10.85
N PRO A 167 13.66 -10.69 11.88
CA PRO A 167 15.02 -10.70 12.41
C PRO A 167 16.02 -11.07 11.30
N GLY A 168 17.07 -10.28 11.14
CA GLY A 168 18.16 -10.52 10.17
C GLY A 168 18.19 -9.60 8.95
N VAL A 169 17.06 -9.03 8.52
CA VAL A 169 17.01 -8.22 7.28
C VAL A 169 17.79 -6.91 7.41
N ALA A 170 17.67 -6.21 8.56
CA ALA A 170 18.41 -4.99 8.79
C ALA A 170 19.94 -5.22 8.88
N PRO A 171 20.45 -6.24 9.60
CA PRO A 171 21.85 -6.65 9.53
C PRO A 171 22.34 -6.94 8.11
N GLU A 172 21.59 -7.74 7.34
CA GLU A 172 21.95 -8.06 5.95
C GLU A 172 22.04 -6.80 5.06
N GLY A 173 21.13 -5.85 5.26
CA GLY A 173 21.16 -4.56 4.57
C GLY A 173 22.41 -3.73 4.92
N VAL A 174 22.81 -3.72 6.19
CA VAL A 174 24.03 -3.04 6.64
C VAL A 174 25.27 -3.70 6.04
N ASP A 175 25.36 -5.03 6.07
CA ASP A 175 26.48 -5.80 5.50
C ASP A 175 26.60 -5.56 3.99
N ARG A 176 25.47 -5.61 3.27
CA ARG A 176 25.40 -5.30 1.84
C ARG A 176 25.87 -3.88 1.55
N MET A 177 25.39 -2.89 2.30
CA MET A 177 25.84 -1.51 2.12
C MET A 177 27.34 -1.35 2.41
N HIS A 178 27.87 -2.07 3.40
CA HIS A 178 29.29 -2.07 3.71
C HIS A 178 30.13 -2.65 2.56
N ALA A 179 29.70 -3.79 1.99
CA ALA A 179 30.32 -4.40 0.82
C ALA A 179 30.31 -3.47 -0.41
N VAL A 180 29.18 -2.79 -0.65
CA VAL A 180 29.05 -1.83 -1.76
C VAL A 180 29.85 -0.55 -1.52
N THR A 181 30.11 -0.15 -0.27
CA THR A 181 30.87 1.06 0.04
C THR A 181 32.38 0.86 -0.13
N GLN A 182 32.91 -0.32 0.23
CA GLN A 182 34.34 -0.61 0.12
C GLN A 182 34.73 -0.99 -1.30
N VAL A 183 35.78 -0.35 -1.84
CA VAL A 183 36.22 -0.55 -3.23
C VAL A 183 36.57 -2.02 -3.51
N ASP A 184 37.33 -2.66 -2.61
CA ASP A 184 37.80 -4.04 -2.82
C ASP A 184 36.64 -5.06 -2.81
N LEU A 185 35.67 -4.88 -1.89
CA LEU A 185 34.51 -5.78 -1.76
C LEU A 185 33.47 -5.55 -2.84
N ARG A 186 33.34 -4.32 -3.35
CA ARG A 186 32.36 -3.95 -4.37
C ARG A 186 32.55 -4.73 -5.66
N ASP A 187 33.79 -4.86 -6.12
CA ASP A 187 34.10 -5.56 -7.38
C ASP A 187 33.85 -7.07 -7.29
N GLU A 188 34.02 -7.65 -6.10
CA GLU A 188 33.65 -9.04 -5.81
C GLU A 188 32.13 -9.21 -5.78
N TRP A 189 31.44 -8.37 -5.01
CA TRP A 189 29.98 -8.35 -4.94
C TRP A 189 29.32 -8.21 -6.32
N LEU A 190 29.82 -7.31 -7.17
CA LEU A 190 29.29 -7.12 -8.53
C LEU A 190 29.44 -8.38 -9.41
N ARG A 191 30.50 -9.16 -9.22
CA ARG A 191 30.73 -10.42 -9.95
C ARG A 191 29.79 -11.52 -9.49
N GLU A 192 29.49 -11.58 -8.19
CA GLU A 192 28.65 -12.61 -7.57
C GLU A 192 27.15 -12.36 -7.71
N LEU A 193 26.73 -11.12 -8.04
CA LEU A 193 25.33 -10.76 -8.27
C LEU A 193 24.62 -11.72 -9.25
N SER A 194 23.52 -12.31 -8.78
CA SER A 194 22.61 -13.11 -9.60
C SER A 194 21.89 -12.26 -10.66
N PRO A 195 21.33 -12.89 -11.72
CA PRO A 195 20.56 -12.16 -12.73
C PRO A 195 19.36 -11.38 -12.16
N ALA A 196 18.72 -11.89 -11.11
CA ALA A 196 17.60 -11.23 -10.43
C ALA A 196 18.06 -9.97 -9.69
N GLU A 197 19.16 -10.06 -8.93
CA GLU A 197 19.70 -8.90 -8.19
C GLU A 197 20.26 -7.82 -9.13
N ARG A 198 20.85 -8.20 -10.26
CA ARG A 198 21.25 -7.23 -11.30
C ARG A 198 20.05 -6.48 -11.88
N THR A 199 18.92 -7.15 -12.02
CA THR A 199 17.68 -6.54 -12.49
C THR A 199 17.13 -5.57 -11.45
N ASP A 200 17.12 -5.94 -10.17
CA ASP A 200 16.75 -5.06 -9.07
C ASP A 200 17.65 -3.82 -8.98
N LEU A 201 18.97 -4.01 -9.05
CA LEU A 201 19.94 -2.91 -9.03
C LEU A 201 19.74 -1.96 -10.22
N ARG A 202 19.44 -2.48 -11.42
CA ARG A 202 19.10 -1.65 -12.59
C ARG A 202 17.81 -0.87 -12.36
N ALA A 203 16.79 -1.46 -11.72
CA ALA A 203 15.56 -0.75 -11.39
C ALA A 203 15.83 0.39 -10.39
N LYS A 204 16.64 0.14 -9.36
CA LYS A 204 17.08 1.17 -8.40
C LYS A 204 17.87 2.29 -9.08
N TYR A 205 18.78 1.94 -9.99
CA TYR A 205 19.52 2.92 -10.79
C TYR A 205 18.60 3.81 -11.62
N ASN A 206 17.61 3.23 -12.31
CA ASN A 206 16.64 4.00 -13.09
C ASN A 206 15.84 4.95 -12.20
N ARG A 207 15.33 4.47 -11.05
CA ARG A 207 14.66 5.32 -10.04
C ARG A 207 15.56 6.47 -9.59
N PHE A 208 16.80 6.18 -9.21
CA PHE A 208 17.75 7.21 -8.79
C PHE A 208 17.99 8.24 -9.90
N ARG A 209 18.09 7.80 -11.16
CA ARG A 209 18.31 8.69 -12.31
C ARG A 209 17.12 9.62 -12.59
N GLU A 210 15.89 9.13 -12.38
CA GLU A 210 14.64 9.87 -12.56
C GLU A 210 14.39 10.92 -11.47
N LEU A 211 15.07 10.83 -10.32
CA LEU A 211 14.97 11.82 -9.25
C LEU A 211 15.48 13.20 -9.71
N PRO A 212 14.85 14.30 -9.23
CA PRO A 212 15.35 15.66 -9.45
C PRO A 212 16.83 15.79 -9.03
N PRO A 213 17.61 16.67 -9.70
CA PRO A 213 19.03 16.85 -9.37
C PRO A 213 19.27 17.24 -7.91
N GLU A 214 18.39 18.07 -7.34
CA GLU A 214 18.45 18.45 -5.92
C GLU A 214 18.24 17.26 -4.99
N GLU A 215 17.29 16.38 -5.31
CA GLU A 215 17.03 15.18 -4.51
C GLU A 215 18.20 14.20 -4.58
N ARG A 216 18.77 13.98 -5.78
CA ARG A 216 19.98 13.14 -5.92
C ARG A 216 21.15 13.69 -5.10
N LYS A 217 21.33 15.02 -5.09
CA LYS A 217 22.36 15.68 -4.28
C LYS A 217 22.09 15.49 -2.79
N ARG A 218 20.84 15.68 -2.34
CA ARG A 218 20.40 15.42 -0.96
C ARG A 218 20.74 14.01 -0.51
N LEU A 219 20.43 12.99 -1.31
CA LEU A 219 20.71 11.59 -0.96
C LEU A 219 22.21 11.31 -0.83
N ARG A 220 23.05 11.91 -1.70
CA ARG A 220 24.52 11.82 -1.58
C ARG A 220 25.03 12.48 -0.31
N GLU A 221 24.59 13.71 -0.03
CA GLU A 221 24.95 14.44 1.18
C GLU A 221 24.53 13.69 2.45
N LEU A 222 23.34 13.06 2.43
CA LEU A 222 22.86 12.24 3.54
C LEU A 222 23.76 11.01 3.76
N HIS A 223 24.15 10.32 2.68
CA HIS A 223 25.08 9.19 2.75
C HIS A 223 26.43 9.62 3.34
N GLU A 224 27.00 10.73 2.86
CA GLU A 224 28.26 11.28 3.37
C GLU A 224 28.17 11.67 4.86
N GLN A 225 27.09 12.34 5.26
CA GLN A 225 26.86 12.72 6.66
C GLN A 225 26.74 11.51 7.58
N ILE A 226 26.04 10.46 7.16
CA ILE A 226 25.93 9.22 7.94
C ILE A 226 27.27 8.49 7.99
N ALA A 227 28.01 8.44 6.89
CA ALA A 227 29.30 7.76 6.82
C ALA A 227 30.41 8.47 7.63
N ALA A 228 30.38 9.80 7.71
CA ALA A 228 31.34 10.60 8.46
C ALA A 228 31.02 10.70 9.96
N ALA A 229 29.84 10.24 10.39
CA ALA A 229 29.39 10.35 11.77
C ALA A 229 30.15 9.36 12.69
N PRO A 230 30.45 9.73 13.96
CA PRO A 230 31.07 8.80 14.91
C PRO A 230 30.15 7.63 15.27
N ASP A 231 28.84 7.84 15.17
CA ASP A 231 27.75 6.89 15.39
C ASP A 231 27.26 6.21 14.09
N ALA A 232 28.09 6.19 13.03
CA ALA A 232 27.69 5.72 11.70
C ALA A 232 27.01 4.35 11.70
N ASP A 233 27.57 3.36 12.38
CA ASP A 233 27.03 1.99 12.36
C ASP A 233 25.66 1.90 13.05
N GLU A 234 25.45 2.68 14.12
CA GLU A 234 24.14 2.78 14.77
C GLU A 234 23.13 3.44 13.84
N LEU A 235 23.50 4.57 13.20
CA LEU A 235 22.63 5.29 12.27
C LEU A 235 22.22 4.42 11.09
N ARG A 236 23.16 3.66 10.54
CA ARG A 236 22.92 2.71 9.44
C ARG A 236 21.93 1.63 9.87
N ARG A 237 22.14 1.00 11.03
CA ARG A 237 21.20 0.01 11.58
C ARG A 237 19.80 0.60 11.76
N ALA A 238 19.71 1.76 12.43
CA ALA A 238 18.44 2.45 12.67
C ALA A 238 17.70 2.77 11.37
N MET A 239 18.44 3.19 10.34
CA MET A 239 17.88 3.51 9.02
C MET A 239 17.24 2.28 8.35
N PHE A 240 17.91 1.13 8.35
CA PHE A 240 17.36 -0.10 7.77
C PHE A 240 16.19 -0.65 8.57
N VAL A 241 16.30 -0.67 9.91
CA VAL A 241 15.20 -1.07 10.80
C VAL A 241 13.96 -0.22 10.56
N TYR A 242 14.13 1.10 10.51
CA TYR A 242 13.05 2.03 10.24
C TYR A 242 12.41 1.79 8.87
N HIS A 243 13.23 1.59 7.83
CA HIS A 243 12.74 1.31 6.48
C HIS A 243 11.92 0.02 6.41
N GLU A 244 12.41 -1.07 7.01
CA GLU A 244 11.69 -2.35 7.02
C GLU A 244 10.34 -2.24 7.74
N TRP A 245 10.32 -1.60 8.92
CA TRP A 245 9.07 -1.34 9.64
C TRP A 245 8.11 -0.48 8.82
N LEU A 246 8.61 0.58 8.17
CA LEU A 246 7.79 1.46 7.35
C LEU A 246 7.19 0.74 6.15
N ARG A 247 7.89 -0.25 5.58
CA ARG A 247 7.40 -1.06 4.44
C ARG A 247 6.18 -1.91 4.81
N ASP A 248 6.10 -2.35 6.06
CA ASP A 248 4.97 -3.16 6.55
C ASP A 248 3.72 -2.30 6.85
N LEU A 249 3.85 -0.97 6.88
CA LEU A 249 2.72 -0.06 7.06
C LEU A 249 1.93 0.16 5.76
N PRO A 250 0.59 0.37 5.83
CA PRO A 250 -0.21 0.77 4.68
C PRO A 250 0.26 2.11 4.07
N PRO A 251 0.13 2.31 2.74
CA PRO A 251 0.61 3.53 2.07
C PRO A 251 0.10 4.85 2.66
N ALA A 252 -1.14 4.88 3.15
CA ALA A 252 -1.72 6.06 3.78
C ALA A 252 -0.98 6.47 5.07
N ARG A 253 -0.60 5.48 5.90
CA ARG A 253 0.18 5.71 7.13
C ARG A 253 1.61 6.13 6.83
N GLN A 254 2.21 5.56 5.78
CA GLN A 254 3.54 5.99 5.33
C GLN A 254 3.53 7.46 4.88
N PHE A 255 2.51 7.86 4.11
CA PHE A 255 2.35 9.25 3.67
C PHE A 255 2.16 10.21 4.84
N GLU A 256 1.35 9.83 5.83
CA GLU A 256 1.14 10.62 7.04
C GLU A 256 2.47 10.87 7.78
N LEU A 257 3.26 9.83 8.03
CA LEU A 257 4.57 9.96 8.70
C LEU A 257 5.55 10.87 7.94
N ARG A 258 5.56 10.80 6.60
CA ARG A 258 6.46 11.63 5.78
C ARG A 258 6.13 13.13 5.82
N ASN A 259 4.88 13.48 6.13
CA ASN A 259 4.44 14.88 6.19
C ASN A 259 4.47 15.46 7.62
N MET A 260 4.81 14.65 8.63
CA MET A 260 4.92 15.10 10.01
C MET A 260 6.26 15.78 10.29
N PRO A 261 6.31 16.76 11.21
CA PRO A 261 7.56 17.23 11.81
C PRO A 261 8.37 16.08 12.43
N VAL A 262 9.69 16.24 12.50
CA VAL A 262 10.61 15.17 12.95
C VAL A 262 10.27 14.66 14.35
N GLU A 263 9.99 15.58 15.28
CA GLU A 263 9.66 15.28 16.67
C GLU A 263 8.35 14.47 16.77
N ASP A 264 7.31 14.94 16.08
CA ASP A 264 6.00 14.28 16.06
C ASP A 264 6.07 12.91 15.37
N ARG A 265 6.88 12.81 14.30
CA ARG A 265 7.12 11.57 13.57
C ARG A 265 7.75 10.52 14.47
N VAL A 266 8.81 10.85 15.22
CA VAL A 266 9.48 9.89 16.12
C VAL A 266 8.52 9.36 17.19
N ARG A 267 7.74 10.24 17.82
CA ARG A 267 6.72 9.84 18.80
C ARG A 267 5.67 8.91 18.17
N THR A 268 5.14 9.29 17.01
CA THR A 268 4.12 8.50 16.30
C THR A 268 4.64 7.13 15.88
N VAL A 269 5.91 7.04 15.49
CA VAL A 269 6.58 5.76 15.19
C VAL A 269 6.59 4.87 16.44
N GLY A 270 6.95 5.42 17.61
CA GLY A 270 6.94 4.68 18.87
C GLY A 270 5.54 4.18 19.26
N GLU A 271 4.53 5.05 19.15
CA GLU A 271 3.13 4.69 19.42
C GLU A 271 2.65 3.57 18.50
N TRP A 272 2.80 3.74 17.18
CA TRP A 272 2.34 2.74 16.21
C TRP A 272 3.12 1.44 16.29
N ALA A 273 4.42 1.48 16.60
CA ALA A 273 5.21 0.28 16.81
C ALA A 273 4.75 -0.48 18.05
N SER A 274 4.41 0.22 19.13
CA SER A 274 3.81 -0.41 20.32
C SER A 274 2.47 -1.06 19.97
N ASP A 275 1.57 -0.32 19.30
CA ASP A 275 0.26 -0.84 18.90
C ASP A 275 0.39 -2.08 17.99
N MET A 276 1.32 -2.05 17.03
CA MET A 276 1.58 -3.19 16.15
C MET A 276 2.15 -4.40 16.88
N ARG A 277 3.07 -4.18 17.83
CA ARG A 277 3.60 -5.26 18.69
C ARG A 277 2.49 -5.87 19.53
N ASP A 278 1.67 -5.05 20.17
CA ASP A 278 0.53 -5.51 20.96
C ASP A 278 -0.45 -6.30 20.08
N ASP A 279 -0.80 -5.78 18.91
CA ASP A 279 -1.65 -6.49 17.97
C ASP A 279 -1.02 -7.81 17.47
N ALA A 280 0.29 -7.86 17.23
CA ALA A 280 1.00 -9.09 16.88
C ALA A 280 0.98 -10.13 18.02
N LEU A 281 1.15 -9.71 19.27
CA LEU A 281 1.03 -10.56 20.46
C LEU A 281 -0.36 -11.19 20.58
N PHE A 282 -1.40 -10.43 20.25
CA PHE A 282 -2.78 -10.88 20.29
C PHE A 282 -3.29 -11.49 18.97
N THR A 283 -2.53 -11.45 17.88
CA THR A 283 -2.91 -12.10 16.63
C THR A 283 -2.59 -13.58 16.72
N LEU A 284 -3.63 -14.41 16.54
CA LEU A 284 -3.53 -15.86 16.57
C LEU A 284 -3.46 -16.40 15.14
N SER A 285 -2.56 -17.36 14.89
CA SER A 285 -2.52 -18.07 13.62
C SER A 285 -3.82 -18.87 13.38
N GLU A 286 -4.02 -19.36 12.16
CA GLU A 286 -5.19 -20.19 11.85
C GLU A 286 -5.25 -21.46 12.72
N GLU A 287 -4.11 -22.12 12.92
CA GLU A 287 -3.96 -23.31 13.77
C GLU A 287 -4.20 -22.98 15.23
N GLU A 288 -3.75 -21.82 15.70
CA GLU A 288 -3.95 -21.35 17.06
C GLU A 288 -5.42 -20.98 17.30
N LEU A 289 -6.09 -20.34 16.34
CA LEU A 289 -7.53 -20.09 16.38
C LEU A 289 -8.32 -21.40 16.39
N LYS A 290 -7.96 -22.38 15.56
CA LYS A 290 -8.57 -23.72 15.56
C LYS A 290 -8.39 -24.42 16.92
N ARG A 291 -7.19 -24.34 17.50
CA ARG A 291 -6.90 -24.89 18.84
C ARG A 291 -7.70 -24.18 19.92
N PHE A 292 -7.77 -22.85 19.85
CA PHE A 292 -8.53 -22.01 20.75
C PHE A 292 -10.01 -22.41 20.76
N VAL A 293 -10.65 -22.50 19.58
CA VAL A 293 -12.06 -22.94 19.47
C VAL A 293 -12.28 -24.31 20.08
N ARG A 294 -11.41 -25.28 19.76
CA ARG A 294 -11.53 -26.65 20.26
C ARG A 294 -11.48 -26.70 21.79
N LYS A 295 -10.55 -25.96 22.40
CA LYS A 295 -10.41 -25.90 23.86
C LYS A 295 -11.51 -25.09 24.54
N MET A 296 -11.98 -24.00 23.92
CA MET A 296 -12.99 -23.12 24.50
C MET A 296 -14.43 -23.62 24.35
N ARG A 297 -14.67 -24.65 23.54
CA ARG A 297 -16.02 -25.15 23.27
C ARG A 297 -16.76 -25.61 24.53
N GLU A 298 -16.18 -26.53 25.30
CA GLU A 298 -16.86 -27.05 26.51
C GLU A 298 -16.97 -25.97 27.60
N PRO A 299 -15.90 -25.22 27.95
CA PRO A 299 -15.97 -24.13 28.92
C PRO A 299 -17.01 -23.07 28.56
N LEU A 300 -17.13 -22.70 27.28
CA LEU A 300 -18.15 -21.75 26.85
C LEU A 300 -19.54 -22.36 26.95
N SER A 301 -19.72 -23.62 26.55
CA SER A 301 -21.02 -24.29 26.67
C SER A 301 -21.48 -24.42 28.12
N GLU A 302 -20.56 -24.71 29.05
CA GLU A 302 -20.83 -24.81 30.47
C GLU A 302 -21.25 -23.45 31.04
N LEU A 303 -20.50 -22.38 30.71
CA LEU A 303 -20.82 -21.02 31.11
C LEU A 303 -22.21 -20.58 30.61
N MET A 304 -22.57 -20.95 29.38
CA MET A 304 -23.89 -20.64 28.82
C MET A 304 -25.00 -21.44 29.51
N ARG A 305 -24.75 -22.72 29.84
CA ARG A 305 -25.71 -23.57 30.58
C ARG A 305 -25.92 -23.03 32.00
N THR A 306 -24.88 -22.59 32.70
CA THR A 306 -25.00 -22.01 34.05
C THR A 306 -25.78 -20.70 34.00
N ALA A 307 -25.46 -19.82 33.06
CA ALA A 307 -26.16 -18.54 32.88
C ALA A 307 -27.66 -18.72 32.61
N ALA A 308 -28.02 -19.68 31.75
CA ALA A 308 -29.41 -20.00 31.45
C ALA A 308 -30.15 -20.58 32.67
N LYS A 309 -29.49 -21.44 33.45
CA LYS A 309 -30.05 -22.01 34.69
C LYS A 309 -30.29 -20.94 35.76
N ASP A 310 -29.37 -19.98 35.92
CA ASP A 310 -29.50 -18.89 36.89
C ASP A 310 -30.67 -17.96 36.57
N LEU A 311 -30.89 -17.71 35.27
CA LEU A 311 -32.05 -16.97 34.76
C LEU A 311 -33.38 -17.64 35.09
N LEU A 312 -33.44 -18.97 34.91
CA LEU A 312 -34.64 -19.76 35.19
C LEU A 312 -34.96 -19.87 36.69
N LYS A 313 -33.96 -19.66 37.56
CA LYS A 313 -34.08 -19.77 39.03
C LYS A 313 -34.35 -18.44 39.74
N SER A 314 -34.39 -17.30 39.05
CA SER A 314 -34.56 -16.00 39.72
C SER A 314 -35.98 -15.83 40.27
N PRO A 315 -36.18 -15.65 41.60
CA PRO A 315 -37.49 -15.74 42.26
C PRO A 315 -38.30 -14.42 42.26
N ASP A 316 -37.91 -13.41 41.47
CA ASP A 316 -38.55 -12.08 41.51
C ASP A 316 -39.62 -11.92 40.41
N PRO A 317 -40.92 -12.02 40.74
CA PRO A 317 -42.01 -11.92 39.77
C PRO A 317 -42.13 -10.54 39.12
N ARG A 318 -41.48 -9.50 39.66
CA ARG A 318 -41.43 -8.15 39.03
C ARG A 318 -40.34 -8.01 37.97
N ARG A 319 -39.32 -8.88 37.98
CA ARG A 319 -38.29 -8.96 36.92
C ARG A 319 -38.69 -9.90 35.78
N ALA A 320 -39.50 -10.93 36.07
CA ALA A 320 -40.01 -11.86 35.07
C ALA A 320 -40.83 -11.18 33.96
N ASN A 321 -41.58 -10.12 34.28
CA ASN A 321 -42.42 -9.40 33.32
C ASN A 321 -41.70 -8.26 32.55
N ARG A 322 -40.42 -8.00 32.84
CA ARG A 322 -39.63 -6.95 32.17
C ARG A 322 -38.68 -7.51 31.10
N PHE A 323 -38.52 -8.83 31.04
CA PHE A 323 -37.74 -9.50 30.01
C PHE A 323 -38.69 -10.35 29.16
N PRO A 324 -38.68 -10.21 27.82
CA PRO A 324 -39.49 -11.07 26.96
C PRO A 324 -39.02 -12.53 27.11
N ALA A 325 -39.86 -13.46 26.62
CA ALA A 325 -39.67 -14.91 26.50
C ALA A 325 -38.20 -15.39 26.43
N PRO A 326 -37.89 -16.67 26.77
CA PRO A 326 -36.53 -17.25 26.76
C PRO A 326 -35.76 -17.23 25.42
N THR A 327 -36.25 -16.50 24.43
CA THR A 327 -35.64 -16.19 23.12
C THR A 327 -35.49 -14.68 22.85
N GLY A 328 -35.76 -13.81 23.83
CA GLY A 328 -35.77 -12.35 23.68
C GLY A 328 -34.43 -11.62 24.00
N PRO A 329 -34.34 -10.31 23.73
CA PRO A 329 -33.14 -9.47 23.92
C PRO A 329 -32.53 -9.50 25.34
N GLY A 330 -33.35 -9.88 26.33
CA GLY A 330 -32.93 -10.02 27.73
C GLY A 330 -31.95 -11.16 27.99
N LEU A 331 -32.15 -12.30 27.33
CA LEU A 331 -31.27 -13.47 27.45
C LEU A 331 -29.87 -13.13 26.93
N GLN A 332 -29.80 -12.48 25.76
CA GLN A 332 -28.52 -12.03 25.19
C GLN A 332 -27.77 -11.08 26.12
N GLY A 333 -28.45 -10.11 26.73
CA GLY A 333 -27.81 -9.18 27.68
C GLY A 333 -27.31 -9.82 28.97
N VAL A 334 -27.89 -10.95 29.41
CA VAL A 334 -27.41 -11.68 30.59
C VAL A 334 -26.27 -12.62 30.24
N LEU A 335 -26.37 -13.34 29.13
CA LEU A 335 -25.30 -14.18 28.60
C LEU A 335 -24.04 -13.35 28.31
N ALA A 336 -24.17 -12.16 27.71
CA ALA A 336 -23.04 -11.24 27.52
C ALA A 336 -22.38 -10.80 28.84
N ARG A 337 -23.18 -10.57 29.90
CA ARG A 337 -22.67 -10.19 31.22
C ARG A 337 -21.95 -11.35 31.93
N GLN A 338 -22.49 -12.57 31.86
CA GLN A 338 -21.82 -13.74 32.43
C GLN A 338 -20.55 -14.08 31.65
N PHE A 339 -20.56 -13.96 30.33
CA PHE A 339 -19.36 -14.07 29.50
C PHE A 339 -18.29 -13.05 29.90
N ALA A 340 -18.65 -11.77 29.96
CA ALA A 340 -17.73 -10.71 30.37
C ALA A 340 -17.16 -10.94 31.78
N ALA A 341 -17.99 -11.39 32.72
CA ALA A 341 -17.54 -11.74 34.07
C ALA A 341 -16.61 -12.96 34.09
N GLY A 342 -16.88 -13.98 33.28
CA GLY A 342 -16.05 -15.18 33.16
C GLY A 342 -14.70 -14.91 32.51
N VAL A 343 -14.62 -13.98 31.55
CA VAL A 343 -13.36 -13.54 30.93
C VAL A 343 -12.54 -12.67 31.88
N ALA A 344 -13.19 -11.76 32.61
CA ALA A 344 -12.49 -10.75 33.41
C ALA A 344 -12.06 -11.22 34.80
N ARG A 345 -12.72 -12.23 35.39
CA ARG A 345 -12.49 -12.65 36.78
C ARG A 345 -11.79 -14.01 36.86
N PRO A 346 -10.86 -14.17 37.82
CA PRO A 346 -10.24 -15.47 38.09
C PRO A 346 -11.30 -16.54 38.36
N GLY A 347 -11.24 -17.63 37.60
CA GLY A 347 -12.20 -18.72 37.69
C GLY A 347 -11.94 -19.78 36.61
N LYS A 348 -12.77 -20.83 36.62
CA LYS A 348 -12.62 -21.99 35.71
C LYS A 348 -12.64 -21.60 34.23
N PHE A 349 -13.42 -20.57 33.86
CA PHE A 349 -13.49 -20.10 32.49
C PHE A 349 -12.22 -19.35 32.07
N GLN A 350 -11.71 -18.45 32.93
CA GLN A 350 -10.48 -17.72 32.65
C GLN A 350 -9.26 -18.65 32.61
N SER A 351 -9.18 -19.66 33.48
CA SER A 351 -8.08 -20.63 33.42
C SER A 351 -8.11 -21.44 32.11
N ALA A 352 -9.29 -21.90 31.70
CA ALA A 352 -9.44 -22.60 30.42
C ALA A 352 -9.12 -21.69 29.22
N LEU A 353 -9.41 -20.39 29.33
CA LEU A 353 -9.06 -19.39 28.33
C LEU A 353 -7.54 -19.20 28.22
N LEU A 354 -6.83 -19.07 29.33
CA LEU A 354 -5.36 -18.94 29.36
C LEU A 354 -4.68 -20.21 28.80
N ASP A 355 -5.22 -21.38 29.09
CA ASP A 355 -4.76 -22.66 28.52
C ASP A 355 -5.03 -22.77 27.01
N ALA A 356 -6.02 -22.04 26.51
CA ALA A 356 -6.44 -22.06 25.11
C ALA A 356 -5.59 -21.14 24.21
N ILE A 357 -4.92 -20.15 24.78
CA ILE A 357 -4.07 -19.19 24.05
C ILE A 357 -2.57 -19.54 24.14
N PRO A 358 -1.75 -19.06 23.19
CA PRO A 358 -0.29 -19.24 23.21
C PRO A 358 0.36 -18.54 24.41
N GLU A 359 1.51 -19.05 24.86
CA GLU A 359 2.26 -18.49 25.99
C GLU A 359 2.63 -17.01 25.79
N ARG A 360 3.07 -16.63 24.59
CA ARG A 360 3.35 -15.23 24.22
C ARG A 360 2.18 -14.27 24.48
N THR A 361 0.95 -14.78 24.44
CA THR A 361 -0.27 -13.98 24.60
C THR A 361 -0.78 -14.00 26.04
N ARG A 362 -0.38 -14.97 26.88
CA ARG A 362 -0.91 -15.14 28.25
C ARG A 362 -0.58 -13.95 29.14
N ASP A 363 0.70 -13.63 29.26
CA ASP A 363 1.19 -12.59 30.17
C ASP A 363 0.64 -11.22 29.78
N ALA A 364 0.65 -10.91 28.48
CA ALA A 364 0.07 -9.69 27.94
C ALA A 364 -1.46 -9.64 28.17
N PHE A 365 -2.17 -10.76 27.96
CA PHE A 365 -3.61 -10.83 28.16
C PHE A 365 -3.99 -10.65 29.62
N GLU A 366 -3.21 -11.16 30.58
CA GLU A 366 -3.50 -11.00 32.01
C GLU A 366 -3.42 -9.55 32.48
N GLN A 367 -2.54 -8.75 31.88
CA GLN A 367 -2.35 -7.33 32.21
C GLN A 367 -3.47 -6.45 31.65
N LEU A 368 -4.24 -6.92 30.67
CA LEU A 368 -5.31 -6.13 30.05
C LEU A 368 -6.45 -5.79 31.04
N PRO A 369 -7.05 -4.58 30.92
CA PRO A 369 -8.29 -4.22 31.57
C PRO A 369 -9.43 -5.20 31.24
N PRO A 370 -10.40 -5.40 32.16
CA PRO A 370 -11.54 -6.30 31.96
C PRO A 370 -12.31 -6.12 30.65
N ARG A 371 -12.47 -4.87 30.17
CA ARG A 371 -13.19 -4.59 28.92
C ARG A 371 -12.42 -5.05 27.69
N GLU A 372 -11.14 -4.75 27.64
CA GLU A 372 -10.26 -5.12 26.53
C GLU A 372 -10.06 -6.63 26.44
N LYS A 373 -9.98 -7.34 27.59
CA LYS A 373 -9.99 -8.81 27.62
C LYS A 373 -11.21 -9.37 26.89
N VAL A 374 -12.39 -8.84 27.18
CA VAL A 374 -13.65 -9.28 26.55
C VAL A 374 -13.64 -8.98 25.05
N GLU A 375 -13.21 -7.79 24.65
CA GLU A 375 -13.12 -7.41 23.24
C GLU A 375 -12.15 -8.31 22.46
N ARG A 376 -10.98 -8.62 23.03
CA ARG A 376 -9.98 -9.45 22.38
C ARG A 376 -10.46 -10.89 22.21
N VAL A 377 -11.07 -11.48 23.24
CA VAL A 377 -11.69 -12.81 23.13
C VAL A 377 -12.81 -12.82 22.10
N MET A 378 -13.66 -11.79 22.07
CA MET A 378 -14.73 -11.68 21.06
C MET A 378 -14.18 -11.54 19.63
N THR A 379 -13.03 -10.89 19.46
CA THR A 379 -12.35 -10.82 18.17
C THR A 379 -11.84 -12.19 17.73
N TRP A 380 -11.19 -12.97 18.61
CA TRP A 380 -10.77 -14.34 18.30
C TRP A 380 -11.95 -15.27 17.99
N VAL A 381 -13.05 -15.16 18.75
CA VAL A 381 -14.27 -15.93 18.49
C VAL A 381 -14.82 -15.60 17.10
N ARG A 382 -14.93 -14.31 16.74
CA ARG A 382 -15.41 -13.89 15.42
C ARG A 382 -14.49 -14.33 14.28
N GLN A 383 -13.17 -14.19 14.45
CA GLN A 383 -12.17 -14.64 13.48
C GLN A 383 -12.25 -16.15 13.26
N ALA A 384 -12.43 -16.90 14.35
CA ALA A 384 -12.55 -18.34 14.24
C ALA A 384 -13.90 -18.79 13.64
N GLU A 385 -14.99 -18.05 13.88
CA GLU A 385 -16.27 -18.24 13.19
C GLU A 385 -16.17 -17.93 11.70
N SER A 386 -15.43 -16.89 11.29
CA SER A 386 -15.22 -16.61 9.86
C SER A 386 -14.39 -17.69 9.17
N LEU A 387 -13.37 -18.24 9.84
CA LEU A 387 -12.62 -19.40 9.34
C LEU A 387 -13.49 -20.66 9.17
N GLN A 388 -14.58 -20.77 9.94
CA GLN A 388 -15.58 -21.83 9.76
C GLN A 388 -16.62 -21.52 8.66
N GLY A 389 -16.69 -20.25 8.22
CA GLY A 389 -17.53 -19.81 7.11
C GLY A 389 -17.02 -20.25 5.74
N ASP A 390 -15.69 -20.34 5.59
CA ASP A 390 -15.02 -20.83 4.38
C ASP A 390 -14.92 -22.36 4.40
N VAL A 391 -16.07 -23.02 4.24
CA VAL A 391 -16.07 -24.47 4.01
C VAL A 391 -15.50 -24.73 2.62
N THR A 392 -14.31 -25.32 2.56
CA THR A 392 -13.67 -25.65 1.28
C THR A 392 -14.47 -26.73 0.55
N GLN A 393 -14.40 -26.73 -0.77
CA GLN A 393 -15.11 -27.71 -1.60
C GLN A 393 -14.72 -29.15 -1.23
N GLU A 394 -13.43 -29.40 -0.97
CA GLU A 394 -12.92 -30.70 -0.52
C GLU A 394 -13.49 -31.16 0.83
N GLN A 395 -13.77 -30.23 1.75
CA GLN A 395 -14.40 -30.57 3.04
C GLN A 395 -15.86 -30.98 2.87
N LEU A 396 -16.59 -30.33 1.95
CA LEU A 396 -17.96 -30.70 1.62
C LEU A 396 -18.02 -32.05 0.93
N GLU A 397 -17.06 -32.35 0.05
CA GLU A 397 -16.96 -33.62 -0.65
C GLU A 397 -16.65 -34.79 0.30
N ARG A 398 -15.69 -34.62 1.21
CA ARG A 398 -15.43 -35.62 2.26
C ARG A 398 -16.64 -35.81 3.18
N PHE A 399 -17.29 -34.72 3.59
CA PHE A 399 -18.50 -34.82 4.41
C PHE A 399 -19.63 -35.55 3.69
N PHE A 400 -19.80 -35.28 2.40
CA PHE A 400 -20.78 -35.96 1.55
C PHE A 400 -20.45 -37.45 1.40
N ALA A 401 -19.17 -37.80 1.20
CA ALA A 401 -18.73 -39.17 0.97
C ALA A 401 -18.70 -40.03 2.25
N ASP A 402 -18.24 -39.47 3.37
CA ASP A 402 -17.83 -40.25 4.53
C ASP A 402 -18.76 -40.08 5.74
N GLU A 403 -19.44 -38.94 5.88
CA GLU A 403 -20.15 -38.58 7.11
C GLU A 403 -21.68 -38.53 6.98
N LEU A 404 -22.22 -38.40 5.76
CA LEU A 404 -23.67 -38.41 5.53
C LEU A 404 -24.21 -39.84 5.40
N ASP A 405 -25.39 -40.10 5.97
CA ASP A 405 -26.08 -41.37 5.77
C ASP A 405 -26.57 -41.50 4.30
N PRO A 406 -26.84 -42.74 3.85
CA PRO A 406 -27.24 -43.00 2.46
C PRO A 406 -28.57 -42.34 2.06
N GLU A 407 -29.51 -42.16 2.99
CA GLU A 407 -30.83 -41.57 2.72
C GLU A 407 -30.70 -40.06 2.49
N THR A 408 -29.99 -39.36 3.38
CA THR A 408 -29.69 -37.92 3.25
C THR A 408 -28.85 -37.63 2.01
N ARG A 409 -27.93 -38.52 1.63
CA ARG A 409 -27.18 -38.41 0.36
C ARG A 409 -28.09 -38.50 -0.87
N ALA A 410 -29.00 -39.46 -0.89
CA ALA A 410 -29.94 -39.64 -1.99
C ALA A 410 -30.88 -38.42 -2.12
N GLU A 411 -31.32 -37.86 -0.99
CA GLU A 411 -32.10 -36.62 -0.95
C GLU A 411 -31.31 -35.43 -1.53
N LEU A 412 -30.04 -35.27 -1.15
CA LEU A 412 -29.17 -34.22 -1.69
C LEU A 412 -28.91 -34.38 -3.20
N LEU A 413 -28.72 -35.61 -3.69
CA LEU A 413 -28.53 -35.88 -5.12
C LEU A 413 -29.79 -35.64 -5.96
N SER A 414 -30.96 -35.60 -5.32
CA SER A 414 -32.23 -35.26 -5.98
C SER A 414 -32.44 -33.75 -6.16
N LEU A 415 -31.64 -32.91 -5.47
CA LEU A 415 -31.74 -31.45 -5.54
C LEU A 415 -30.96 -30.88 -6.74
N PRO A 416 -31.38 -29.73 -7.30
CA PRO A 416 -30.59 -28.97 -8.26
C PRO A 416 -29.19 -28.61 -7.72
N PRO A 417 -28.13 -28.55 -8.56
CA PRO A 417 -26.74 -28.37 -8.09
C PRO A 417 -26.51 -27.18 -7.14
N GLY A 418 -27.16 -26.05 -7.42
CA GLY A 418 -27.08 -24.85 -6.56
C GLY A 418 -27.77 -25.03 -5.20
N GLU A 419 -28.86 -25.78 -5.14
CA GLU A 419 -29.61 -26.06 -3.90
C GLU A 419 -28.96 -27.20 -3.09
N MET A 420 -28.43 -28.22 -3.78
CA MET A 420 -27.62 -29.28 -3.18
C MET A 420 -26.44 -28.68 -2.42
N GLN A 421 -25.63 -27.82 -3.05
CA GLN A 421 -24.43 -27.27 -2.43
C GLN A 421 -24.78 -26.37 -1.22
N GLN A 422 -25.86 -25.59 -1.30
CA GLN A 422 -26.34 -24.78 -0.17
C GLN A 422 -26.87 -25.64 0.98
N THR A 423 -27.58 -26.74 0.68
CA THR A 423 -28.12 -27.67 1.67
C THR A 423 -27.00 -28.49 2.32
N LEU A 424 -26.01 -28.93 1.55
CA LEU A 424 -24.81 -29.61 2.03
C LEU A 424 -23.99 -28.70 2.97
N ARG A 425 -23.75 -27.44 2.59
CA ARG A 425 -23.11 -26.43 3.47
C ARG A 425 -23.91 -26.18 4.74
N ARG A 426 -25.24 -26.26 4.68
CA ARG A 426 -26.13 -26.07 5.85
C ARG A 426 -26.06 -27.27 6.80
N LEU A 427 -26.09 -28.48 6.27
CA LEU A 427 -25.95 -29.72 7.03
C LEU A 427 -24.57 -29.82 7.68
N TYR A 428 -23.51 -29.52 6.92
CA TYR A 428 -22.13 -29.46 7.41
C TYR A 428 -21.98 -28.52 8.62
N ARG A 429 -22.60 -27.35 8.56
CA ARG A 429 -22.56 -26.35 9.65
C ARG A 429 -23.44 -26.70 10.86
N ARG A 430 -24.44 -27.57 10.71
CA ARG A 430 -25.40 -27.92 11.77
C ARG A 430 -24.95 -29.14 12.58
N GLN A 431 -23.89 -29.82 12.15
CA GLN A 431 -23.40 -31.03 12.81
C GLN A 431 -22.83 -30.69 14.22
N PRO A 432 -23.23 -31.42 15.28
CA PRO A 432 -22.78 -31.17 16.64
C PRO A 432 -21.28 -31.47 16.76
N GLY A 433 -20.43 -30.45 16.64
CA GLY A 433 -19.03 -30.73 16.36
C GLY A 433 -18.24 -29.53 15.89
N ARG A 434 -18.84 -28.78 14.97
CA ARG A 434 -18.14 -27.83 14.10
C ARG A 434 -18.86 -26.47 14.10
N GLY A 435 -18.68 -25.73 15.21
CA GLY A 435 -19.21 -24.37 15.37
C GLY A 435 -19.48 -23.93 16.82
N PHE A 436 -19.39 -22.62 17.09
CA PHE A 436 -20.04 -21.99 18.26
C PHE A 436 -21.54 -21.81 17.95
N ALA A 437 -22.30 -22.90 17.97
CA ALA A 437 -23.76 -22.82 17.82
C ALA A 437 -24.40 -22.29 19.11
N GLY A 438 -24.37 -20.98 19.30
CA GLY A 438 -25.15 -20.24 20.32
C GLY A 438 -26.40 -19.59 19.70
N PRO A 439 -27.51 -19.45 20.44
CA PRO A 439 -28.76 -18.88 19.93
C PRO A 439 -28.61 -17.36 19.77
N GLY A 440 -28.24 -16.93 18.57
CA GLY A 440 -28.27 -15.53 18.16
C GLY A 440 -26.89 -14.96 17.93
N ARG A 441 -26.56 -14.86 16.63
CA ARG A 441 -25.70 -13.86 15.99
C ARG A 441 -25.36 -12.68 16.91
N TRP A 442 -24.24 -12.78 17.62
CA TRP A 442 -23.77 -11.72 18.50
C TRP A 442 -23.26 -10.53 17.67
N GLY A 443 -23.99 -9.42 17.69
CA GLY A 443 -23.49 -8.12 17.24
C GLY A 443 -24.00 -7.56 15.91
N ARG A 444 -24.88 -8.22 15.15
CA ARG A 444 -25.54 -7.57 13.99
C ARG A 444 -26.81 -6.84 14.44
N ARG A 445 -26.73 -5.51 14.57
CA ARG A 445 -27.92 -4.66 14.30
C ARG A 445 -28.12 -4.67 12.79
N GLU A 446 -29.15 -5.37 12.31
CA GLU A 446 -29.53 -5.31 10.89
C GLU A 446 -30.17 -3.94 10.58
N PRO A 447 -29.73 -3.24 9.51
CA PRO A 447 -30.48 -2.14 8.94
C PRO A 447 -31.75 -2.69 8.27
N ARG A 448 -32.91 -2.15 8.66
CA ARG A 448 -34.19 -2.51 8.06
C ARG A 448 -34.38 -1.72 6.77
N ASP A 449 -33.83 -2.21 5.66
CA ASP A 449 -34.13 -1.66 4.33
C ASP A 449 -35.38 -2.34 3.75
N GLY A 450 -36.51 -1.64 3.85
CA GLY A 450 -37.74 -1.99 3.16
C GLY A 450 -37.89 -1.19 1.88
N ARG A 451 -37.42 -1.71 0.74
CA ARG A 451 -37.96 -1.34 -0.57
C ARG A 451 -37.97 -2.52 -1.56
N ARG A 452 -39.14 -2.65 -2.18
CA ARG A 452 -39.55 -3.33 -3.42
C ARG A 452 -40.09 -4.77 -3.30
N GLY A 453 -41.40 -4.89 -3.55
CA GLY A 453 -42.03 -6.02 -4.27
C GLY A 453 -41.65 -6.01 -5.77
N PRO A 454 -42.24 -6.87 -6.63
CA PRO A 454 -43.70 -6.93 -6.85
C PRO A 454 -44.27 -8.35 -7.13
N GLU A 455 -45.57 -8.38 -7.49
CA GLU A 455 -46.39 -9.51 -8.02
C GLU A 455 -46.97 -10.44 -6.94
N GLY A 456 -48.27 -10.72 -6.86
CA GLY A 456 -49.38 -10.56 -7.78
C GLY A 456 -50.26 -11.80 -7.68
N ARG A 457 -51.32 -11.78 -6.86
CA ARG A 457 -52.48 -12.67 -7.00
C ARG A 457 -53.66 -12.10 -6.22
N GLY A 458 -54.64 -11.63 -6.98
CA GLY A 458 -55.95 -11.26 -6.46
C GLY A 458 -56.72 -12.50 -6.01
N LEU A 459 -57.60 -12.30 -5.04
CA LEU A 459 -58.82 -13.06 -4.87
C LEU A 459 -59.84 -12.11 -4.23
N ASP A 460 -60.91 -11.91 -5.00
CA ASP A 460 -62.06 -11.10 -4.68
C ASP A 460 -62.92 -11.74 -3.58
N GLY A 461 -63.66 -10.91 -2.84
CA GLY A 461 -64.95 -11.35 -2.30
C GLY A 461 -65.33 -10.90 -0.89
N ARG A 462 -66.20 -9.89 -0.84
CA ARG A 462 -67.33 -9.71 0.10
C ARG A 462 -67.07 -9.40 1.58
N GLY A 463 -67.44 -8.17 1.98
CA GLY A 463 -68.06 -7.86 3.28
C GLY A 463 -69.50 -8.42 3.38
N PRO A 464 -70.37 -8.00 4.33
CA PRO A 464 -70.40 -6.75 5.10
C PRO A 464 -70.42 -6.99 6.64
N ASP A 465 -70.19 -6.00 7.51
CA ASP A 465 -71.19 -5.15 8.18
C ASP A 465 -70.38 -4.09 8.98
N GLY A 466 -70.68 -2.80 9.08
CA GLY A 466 -71.94 -2.09 8.98
C GLY A 466 -72.35 -1.52 10.35
N ARG A 467 -71.81 -0.34 10.76
CA ARG A 467 -72.46 0.75 11.53
C ARG A 467 -71.46 1.77 12.11
N GLY A 468 -71.53 3.02 11.64
CA GLY A 468 -71.04 4.22 12.37
C GLY A 468 -72.12 4.76 13.32
N PRO A 469 -72.23 6.08 13.55
CA PRO A 469 -71.20 7.10 13.80
C PRO A 469 -71.49 7.86 15.12
N ARG A 470 -70.53 8.64 15.64
CA ARG A 470 -70.83 9.74 16.57
C ARG A 470 -69.97 10.96 16.26
N ASP A 471 -70.67 12.00 15.84
CA ASP A 471 -70.23 13.38 15.74
C ASP A 471 -69.99 13.98 17.13
N TRP A 472 -69.05 14.92 17.24
CA TRP A 472 -69.26 16.23 17.86
C TRP A 472 -68.08 17.17 17.56
N GLU A 473 -68.43 18.35 17.07
CA GLU A 473 -67.61 19.47 16.65
C GLU A 473 -66.90 20.20 17.81
N GLY A 474 -65.83 20.95 17.50
CA GLY A 474 -65.71 22.32 18.04
C GLY A 474 -64.41 22.82 18.70
N ARG A 475 -63.43 23.23 17.87
CA ARG A 475 -62.53 24.42 18.01
C ARG A 475 -61.43 24.46 19.12
N PRO A 476 -60.51 25.47 19.17
CA PRO A 476 -59.44 25.76 18.19
C PRO A 476 -58.05 26.12 18.84
N HIS A 477 -57.01 26.22 18.00
CA HIS A 477 -55.71 26.92 18.13
C HIS A 477 -54.98 27.05 19.50
N SER A 478 -53.74 26.53 19.57
CA SER A 478 -52.58 27.31 20.04
C SER A 478 -51.22 26.71 19.62
N GLU A 479 -50.43 27.60 19.00
CA GLU A 479 -48.99 27.81 19.19
C GLU A 479 -47.99 26.68 18.93
N GLN A 480 -47.38 26.78 17.75
CA GLN A 480 -46.05 26.26 17.44
C GLN A 480 -45.00 26.82 18.41
N ARG A 481 -44.24 25.93 19.06
CA ARG A 481 -42.94 26.25 19.66
C ARG A 481 -41.84 25.45 18.92
N PRO A 482 -40.67 26.05 18.68
CA PRO A 482 -39.60 25.45 17.89
C PRO A 482 -38.82 24.40 18.70
N PRO A 483 -38.13 23.44 18.03
CA PRO A 483 -37.32 22.44 18.70
C PRO A 483 -36.05 23.05 19.28
N ARG A 484 -35.73 22.69 20.52
CA ARG A 484 -34.49 23.02 21.22
C ARG A 484 -33.29 22.35 20.53
N GLU A 485 -32.29 23.16 20.23
CA GLU A 485 -30.94 22.75 19.87
C GLU A 485 -30.31 21.94 21.02
N GLY A 486 -29.87 20.73 20.70
CA GLY A 486 -28.92 19.96 21.52
C GLY A 486 -27.51 20.13 20.96
N PRO A 487 -26.46 20.18 21.80
CA PRO A 487 -25.12 20.54 21.37
C PRO A 487 -24.49 19.45 20.51
N GLY A 488 -24.17 19.81 19.27
CA GLY A 488 -23.28 19.05 18.42
C GLY A 488 -21.81 19.29 18.75
N ARG A 489 -20.98 18.28 18.49
CA ARG A 489 -19.65 18.30 17.83
C ARG A 489 -18.98 16.94 18.06
N ARG A 490 -18.24 16.34 17.13
CA ARG A 490 -18.04 16.49 15.68
C ARG A 490 -17.21 15.26 15.27
N SER A 491 -17.56 14.61 14.17
CA SER A 491 -16.74 13.57 13.53
C SER A 491 -15.94 14.23 12.39
N PRO A 492 -14.62 13.97 12.23
CA PRO A 492 -13.78 14.78 11.36
C PRO A 492 -13.45 14.05 10.04
N PHE A 493 -14.41 13.85 9.14
CA PHE A 493 -14.10 13.47 7.75
C PHE A 493 -15.16 14.02 6.79
N GLY A 494 -14.75 14.97 5.96
CA GLY A 494 -15.50 15.52 4.83
C GLY A 494 -14.52 16.12 3.80
N PRO A 495 -14.79 15.98 2.49
CA PRO A 495 -13.80 16.20 1.42
C PRO A 495 -13.51 17.69 1.16
N PRO A 496 -12.35 18.04 0.55
CA PRO A 496 -11.97 19.42 0.34
C PRO A 496 -12.74 20.06 -0.83
N LEU A 497 -13.24 21.28 -0.59
CA LEU A 497 -13.74 22.20 -1.61
C LEU A 497 -12.57 23.07 -2.12
N GLY A 498 -12.63 23.44 -3.40
CA GLY A 498 -11.57 24.10 -4.18
C GLY A 498 -11.22 25.55 -3.78
N PRO A 499 -10.35 26.21 -4.56
CA PRO A 499 -9.62 27.40 -4.14
C PRO A 499 -10.47 28.67 -4.20
N PRO A 500 -10.27 29.66 -3.32
CA PRO A 500 -10.83 30.98 -3.49
C PRO A 500 -9.86 31.93 -4.21
N ASP A 501 -10.43 32.68 -5.14
CA ASP A 501 -9.83 33.76 -5.91
C ASP A 501 -9.29 34.90 -5.03
N ALA A 502 -8.24 35.53 -5.57
CA ALA A 502 -7.66 36.79 -5.11
C ALA A 502 -8.60 37.96 -5.43
N ASP A 503 -8.88 38.80 -4.42
CA ASP A 503 -9.08 40.25 -4.51
C ASP A 503 -9.81 40.75 -3.24
N ALA A 504 -9.07 41.30 -2.28
CA ALA A 504 -9.61 42.25 -1.28
C ALA A 504 -8.50 43.07 -0.60
N ASP A 505 -8.64 44.38 -0.71
CA ASP A 505 -7.79 45.47 -0.19
C ASP A 505 -7.57 45.49 1.35
N PRO A 506 -6.54 46.21 1.84
CA PRO A 506 -6.09 46.16 3.23
C PRO A 506 -6.81 47.19 4.14
N PRO A 507 -6.96 46.92 5.46
CA PRO A 507 -7.38 47.94 6.41
C PRO A 507 -6.21 48.71 7.01
N ARG A 508 -6.51 49.99 7.25
CA ARG A 508 -5.65 51.11 7.62
C ARG A 508 -5.12 51.09 9.05
N GLU A 509 -4.00 51.79 9.18
CA GLU A 509 -3.28 52.21 10.39
C GLU A 509 -4.16 52.82 11.50
N PHE A 510 -3.82 52.50 12.74
CA PHE A 510 -3.99 53.40 13.89
C PHE A 510 -2.69 53.43 14.70
N GLY A 511 -2.15 54.64 14.86
CA GLY A 511 -0.83 54.90 15.40
C GLY A 511 -0.67 54.82 16.92
N SER A 512 0.56 54.48 17.29
CA SER A 512 1.43 55.23 18.19
C SER A 512 1.03 55.39 19.67
N ARG A 513 1.73 54.66 20.55
CA ARG A 513 2.41 55.28 21.71
C ARG A 513 3.80 54.67 21.93
N ARG A 514 4.81 55.53 21.88
CA ARG A 514 6.21 55.33 22.28
C ARG A 514 6.33 55.36 23.81
N GLY A 515 7.28 54.59 24.36
CA GLY A 515 7.88 54.75 25.69
C GLY A 515 9.05 53.77 25.87
N PRO A 516 10.13 54.11 26.61
CA PRO A 516 11.52 53.84 26.20
C PRO A 516 12.22 52.63 26.90
N PRO A 517 13.44 52.24 26.48
CA PRO A 517 14.27 51.19 27.10
C PRO A 517 15.41 51.80 27.98
N PRO A 518 16.43 51.03 28.42
CA PRO A 518 16.47 50.06 29.52
C PRO A 518 17.46 50.50 30.63
N GLY A 519 17.44 49.87 31.82
CA GLY A 519 18.56 49.98 32.76
C GLY A 519 18.27 49.67 34.23
N GLU A 520 19.19 48.88 34.80
CA GLU A 520 19.59 48.80 36.22
C GLU A 520 18.77 47.91 37.18
N GLU A 521 19.34 46.72 37.43
CA GLU A 521 19.09 45.88 38.61
C GLU A 521 19.49 46.60 39.91
N PRO A 522 18.70 46.51 40.99
CA PRO A 522 19.14 46.93 42.31
C PRO A 522 19.82 45.77 43.09
N PRO A 523 20.78 46.08 43.98
CA PRO A 523 21.59 45.10 44.72
C PRO A 523 20.84 44.46 45.90
N PRO A 524 21.38 43.39 46.51
CA PRO A 524 20.63 42.52 47.40
C PRO A 524 20.47 43.15 48.79
N ARG A 525 19.42 42.74 49.50
CA ARG A 525 19.29 42.93 50.94
C ARG A 525 18.96 41.60 51.60
N ASP A 526 19.96 41.14 52.35
CA ASP A 526 19.98 40.36 53.60
C ASP A 526 18.90 39.30 53.86
#